data_AF-A0A2D3W545-F1
#
_entry.id   AF-A0A2D3W545-F1
#
_cell.length_a   1.000
_cell.length_b   1.000
_cell.length_c   1.000
_cell.angle_alpha   90.00
_cell.angle_beta   90.00
_cell.angle_gamma   90.00
#
_symmetry.space_group_name_H-M   'P 1'
#
loop_
_entity.id
_entity.type
_entity.pdbx_description
1 polymer ?
#
loop_
_entity_poly.entity_id
_entity_poly.type
_entity_poly.pdbx_seq_one_letter_code
_entity_poly.pdbx_strand_id
1 'polypeptide(L)' 'MIKSYIWPLPNRVAHLLLILFFTLSYILGDFDRLLSYHVAFGLAFGVVIVFRIAWGLIGPKHSKF' A
#
# COMPACT_ATOMS: atom_id res chain seq x y z
N MET A 1 3.54 5.72 -32.26
CA MET A 1 2.88 5.99 -30.95
C MET A 1 3.88 5.75 -29.83
N ILE A 2 4.24 6.78 -29.06
CA ILE A 2 5.11 6.60 -27.89
C ILE A 2 4.24 6.06 -26.75
N LYS A 3 4.43 4.80 -26.33
CA LYS A 3 3.73 4.25 -25.16
C LYS A 3 4.31 4.87 -23.89
N SER A 4 3.49 5.60 -23.15
CA SER A 4 3.83 6.09 -21.81
C SER A 4 3.49 5.02 -20.77
N TYR A 5 4.42 4.74 -19.84
CA TYR A 5 4.21 3.78 -18.75
C TYR A 5 3.71 4.52 -17.51
N ILE A 6 2.39 4.67 -17.43
CA ILE A 6 1.68 5.51 -16.45
C ILE A 6 1.42 4.77 -15.14
N TRP A 7 1.35 3.43 -15.18
CA TRP A 7 1.05 2.62 -14.00
C TRP A 7 2.06 1.51 -13.79
N PRO A 8 3.18 1.79 -13.12
CA PRO A 8 4.20 0.80 -12.86
C PRO A 8 3.75 -0.39 -12.03
N LEU A 9 4.40 -1.54 -12.25
CA LEU A 9 4.20 -2.74 -11.42
C LEU A 9 4.37 -2.43 -9.91
N PRO A 10 5.37 -1.66 -9.46
CA PRO A 10 5.46 -1.25 -8.06
C PRO A 10 4.21 -0.50 -7.55
N ASN A 11 3.64 0.41 -8.36
CA ASN A 11 2.40 1.11 -7.99
C ASN A 11 1.21 0.15 -7.90
N ARG A 12 1.10 -0.81 -8.82
CA ARG A 12 0.03 -1.82 -8.79
C ARG A 12 0.08 -2.64 -7.53
N VAL A 13 1.26 -3.18 -7.21
CA VAL A 13 1.46 -4.01 -6.02
C VAL A 13 1.22 -3.19 -4.76
N ALA A 14 1.81 -2.00 -4.63
CA ALA A 14 1.58 -1.14 -3.48
C ALA A 14 0.10 -0.78 -3.30
N HIS A 15 -0.62 -0.46 -4.37
CA HIS A 15 -2.03 -0.10 -4.28
C HIS A 15 -2.90 -1.29 -3.84
N LEU A 16 -2.66 -2.48 -4.37
CA LEU A 16 -3.34 -3.70 -3.93
C LEU A 16 -3.04 -4.04 -2.48
N LEU A 17 -1.78 -3.88 -2.04
CA LEU A 17 -1.40 -4.11 -0.64
C LEU A 17 -2.01 -3.09 0.31
N LEU A 18 -2.17 -1.82 -0.09
CA LEU A 18 -2.89 -0.82 0.72
C LEU A 18 -4.33 -1.26 0.97
N ILE A 19 -5.04 -1.68 -0.09
CA ILE A 19 -6.42 -2.17 0.02
C ILE A 19 -6.47 -3.40 0.92
N LEU A 20 -5.60 -4.39 0.68
CA LEU A 20 -5.59 -5.65 1.41
C LEU A 20 -5.28 -5.45 2.90
N PHE A 21 -4.18 -4.77 3.23
CA PHE A 21 -3.75 -4.58 4.62
C PHE A 21 -4.69 -3.69 5.40
N PHE A 22 -5.24 -2.64 4.77
CA PHE A 22 -6.30 -1.85 5.40
C PHE A 22 -7.52 -2.71 5.71
N THR A 23 -8.02 -3.48 4.73
CA THR A 23 -9.22 -4.30 4.88
C THR A 23 -9.03 -5.35 5.99
N LEU A 24 -7.89 -6.04 6.00
CA LEU A 24 -7.57 -7.03 7.02
C LEU A 24 -7.43 -6.36 8.40
N SER A 25 -6.67 -5.27 8.51
CA SER A 25 -6.51 -4.55 9.78
C SER A 25 -7.87 -4.08 10.31
N TYR A 26 -8.72 -3.49 9.45
CA TYR A 26 -10.05 -3.03 9.83
C TYR A 26 -10.92 -4.15 10.39
N ILE A 27 -11.08 -5.26 9.65
CA ILE A 27 -11.93 -6.38 10.07
C ILE A 27 -11.39 -7.05 11.35
N LEU A 28 -10.08 -7.21 11.46
CA LEU A 28 -9.46 -7.90 12.61
C LEU A 28 -9.49 -7.07 13.89
N GLY A 29 -9.62 -5.74 13.78
CA GLY A 29 -9.69 -4.83 14.92
C GLY A 29 -10.92 -5.04 15.82
N ASP A 30 -12.00 -5.60 15.27
CA ASP A 30 -13.24 -5.86 16.02
C ASP A 30 -13.15 -7.08 16.95
N PHE A 31 -12.07 -7.87 16.87
CA PHE A 31 -11.91 -9.09 17.65
C PHE A 31 -10.72 -8.98 18.61
N ASP A 32 -10.97 -8.87 19.92
CA ASP A 32 -9.93 -8.75 20.95
C ASP A 32 -8.83 -9.82 20.82
N ARG A 33 -9.23 -11.07 20.53
CA ARG A 33 -8.29 -12.21 20.35
C ARG A 33 -7.38 -12.09 19.12
N LEU A 34 -7.74 -11.24 18.15
CA LEU A 34 -7.00 -11.02 16.89
C LEU A 34 -6.30 -9.65 16.85
N LEU A 35 -6.26 -8.92 17.98
CA LEU A 35 -5.65 -7.60 18.07
C LEU A 35 -4.18 -7.58 17.59
N SER A 36 -3.42 -8.65 17.84
CA SER A 36 -2.05 -8.79 17.36
C SER A 36 -1.96 -8.77 15.83
N TYR A 37 -2.90 -9.42 15.14
CA TYR A 37 -2.98 -9.38 13.68
C TYR A 37 -3.46 -8.03 13.16
N HIS A 38 -4.41 -7.39 13.84
CA HIS A 38 -4.81 -6.00 13.53
C HIS A 38 -3.58 -5.07 13.52
N VAL A 39 -2.76 -5.13 14.58
CA VAL A 39 -1.53 -4.34 14.70
C VAL A 39 -0.53 -4.70 13.61
N ALA A 40 -0.31 -5.98 13.33
CA ALA A 40 0.63 -6.42 12.29
C ALA A 40 0.23 -5.91 10.90
N PHE A 41 -1.04 -6.04 10.51
CA PHE A 41 -1.54 -5.51 9.23
C PHE A 41 -1.57 -3.99 9.20
N GLY A 42 -1.83 -3.31 10.33
CA GLY A 42 -1.75 -1.85 10.44
C GLY A 42 -0.32 -1.34 10.23
N LEU A 43 0.68 -2.00 10.81
CA LEU A 43 2.09 -1.68 10.58
C LEU A 43 2.50 -1.96 9.14
N ALA A 44 2.09 -3.10 8.57
CA ALA A 44 2.36 -3.43 7.17
C ALA A 44 1.74 -2.39 6.22
N PHE A 45 0.51 -1.94 6.49
CA PHE A 45 -0.13 -0.83 5.78
C PHE A 45 0.68 0.46 5.86
N GLY A 46 1.15 0.83 7.06
CA GLY A 46 2.03 1.98 7.27
C GLY A 46 3.33 1.91 6.45
N VAL A 47 3.98 0.74 6.40
CA VAL A 47 5.18 0.52 5.56
C VAL A 47 4.88 0.77 4.07
N VAL A 48 3.73 0.29 3.58
CA VAL A 48 3.34 0.50 2.18
C VAL A 48 3.02 1.99 1.90
N ILE A 49 2.45 2.72 2.86
CA ILE A 49 2.29 4.18 2.75
C ILE A 49 3.65 4.87 2.61
N VAL A 50 4.62 4.56 3.49
CA VAL A 50 5.96 5.16 3.44
C VAL A 50 6.62 4.86 2.09
N PHE A 51 6.54 3.61 1.64
CA PHE A 51 7.00 3.24 0.30
C PHE A 51 6.32 4.07 -0.78
N ARG A 52 4.99 4.26 -0.71
CA ARG A 52 4.24 5.01 -1.73
C ARG A 52 4.63 6.48 -1.77
N ILE A 53 4.84 7.11 -0.61
CA ILE A 53 5.31 8.49 -0.52
C ILE A 53 6.71 8.61 -1.13
N ALA A 54 7.65 7.75 -0.72
CA ALA A 54 9.00 7.73 -1.29
C ALA A 54 8.95 7.55 -2.82
N TRP A 55 8.17 6.59 -3.31
CA TRP A 55 8.02 6.33 -4.74
C TRP A 55 7.35 7.50 -5.48
N GLY A 56 6.43 8.23 -4.84
CA GLY A 56 5.86 9.46 -5.40
C GLY A 56 6.90 10.55 -5.66
N LEU A 57 8.01 10.53 -4.93
CA LEU A 57 9.12 11.48 -5.06
C LEU A 57 10.17 11.02 -6.09
N ILE A 58 10.65 9.77 -5.95
CA ILE A 58 11.78 9.24 -6.76
C ILE A 58 11.35 8.42 -7.98
N GLY A 59 10.07 8.08 -8.09
CA GLY A 59 9.56 7.21 -9.14
C GLY A 59 9.53 7.83 -10.54
N PRO A 60 9.14 7.04 -11.57
CA PRO A 60 9.03 7.50 -12.94
C PRO A 60 8.19 8.76 -13.10
N LYS A 61 8.47 9.58 -14.13
CA LYS A 61 7.79 10.86 -14.39
C LYS A 61 6.26 10.80 -14.30
N HIS A 62 5.68 9.71 -14.79
CA HIS A 62 4.22 9.50 -14.84
C HIS A 62 3.67 8.67 -13.66
N SER A 63 4.50 8.40 -12.66
CA SER A 63 4.20 7.60 -11.47
C SER A 63 4.34 8.37 -10.15
N LYS A 64 4.91 9.59 -10.25
CA LYS A 64 4.72 10.67 -9.28
C LYS A 64 3.22 10.93 -9.12
N PHE A 65 2.80 11.26 -7.90
CA PHE A 65 1.40 11.34 -7.43
C PHE A 65 0.35 11.48 -8.53
#